data_AF-A0A915B5R5-F1
#
_entry.id   AF-A0A915B5R5-F1
#
_cell.length_a   1.000
_cell.length_b   1.000
_cell.length_c   1.000
_cell.angle_alpha   90.00
_cell.angle_beta   90.00
_cell.angle_gamma   90.00
#
_symmetry.space_group_name_H-M   'P 1'
#
loop_
_entity.id
_entity.type
_entity.pdbx_description
1 polymer ?
#
loop_
_entity_poly.entity_id
_entity_poly.type
_entity_poly.pdbx_seq_one_letter_code
_entity_poly.pdbx_strand_id
1 'polypeptide(L)'
;TTKCLFGEGMHLEPGKVVTIPVNDIRKLSRHSSECGRLRIGSFNRSEYSHVGCQWDAAYSNIEQICECVSVRSPRQRQTIFSEHRDDKSKLDDLEQMRESRSDSSFPSCNLKEEFTCVNNILAQPFDEKTSMERDQCPEDCTEVSFTTIVFGNHLDVNEITTFLPGDWEDEKEKRLNNFQIAFDNLPTHRIPLVRNIQKLATEAQNFLEQALTTFGITKNITEGHLPCVIDRENNLPRTINQLHNAEHIWKNIASYIELVFQFHLGSLFNLLRIDIGFDYSLRTAESKQKDAKNESDSLIKEIETAVFDLQRIEMSVNQPKSVFGLKSLKKDERKAVISKIVTMVKGMRECLREMRYNLDNSTHYRLKCAKTFQEHYNGLRDARTVSTLLSSSVFTAYDASIKKLIQTLRRVKYETKPKIFEWRNFDINLRQFEALYREGGKDNHEILDLLKMRKILQSDVIPQIEQLSLRLNSALTARNNFFDSTELQPVENGSMSRIQHCIRCLQALLSSTETLKKSNFLRAEWLSRLQRQVTIAKSYSPSPQYDEINLLFVKIYFAHFKQEVIVQERSYNLFLLLGKCFP
;
A
#
# COMPACT_ATOMS: atom_id res chain seq x y z
N THR A 1 25.00 -11.58 6.40
CA THR A 1 26.20 -11.03 5.75
C THR A 1 27.40 -11.70 6.35
N THR A 2 27.75 -12.88 5.84
CA THR A 2 28.96 -13.61 6.20
C THR A 2 30.15 -12.87 5.57
N LYS A 3 30.97 -12.21 6.39
CA LYS A 3 32.23 -11.63 5.95
C LYS A 3 33.15 -12.78 5.54
N CYS A 4 33.42 -12.93 4.25
CA CYS A 4 34.60 -13.68 3.83
C CYS A 4 35.82 -12.98 4.44
N LEU A 5 36.61 -13.71 5.22
CA LEU A 5 37.79 -13.25 5.95
C LEU A 5 39.01 -13.02 5.03
N PHE A 6 38.78 -12.39 3.89
CA PHE A 6 39.79 -11.67 3.12
C PHE A 6 39.26 -10.24 2.99
N GLY A 7 39.67 -9.36 3.90
CA GLY A 7 39.22 -7.97 3.96
C GLY A 7 39.71 -7.10 2.79
N GLU A 8 40.50 -7.66 1.88
CA GLU A 8 41.21 -6.95 0.81
C GLU A 8 40.70 -7.38 -0.58
N GLY A 9 39.38 -7.51 -0.72
CA GLY A 9 38.71 -7.78 -2.00
C GLY A 9 37.84 -6.61 -2.44
N MET A 10 37.76 -6.37 -3.74
CA MET A 10 36.82 -5.41 -4.32
C MET A 10 35.54 -6.15 -4.73
N HIS A 11 34.37 -5.64 -4.33
CA HIS A 11 33.09 -6.17 -4.79
C HIS A 11 32.78 -5.64 -6.19
N LEU A 12 32.51 -6.54 -7.14
CA LEU A 12 32.08 -6.20 -8.49
C LEU A 12 30.60 -6.55 -8.65
N GLU A 13 29.82 -5.59 -9.16
CA GLU A 13 28.41 -5.82 -9.45
C GLU A 13 28.25 -6.64 -10.75
N PRO A 14 27.34 -7.62 -10.78
CA PRO A 14 27.01 -8.36 -11.99
C PRO A 14 26.39 -7.46 -13.08
N GLY A 15 26.52 -7.87 -14.35
CA GLY A 15 25.89 -7.16 -15.48
C GLY A 15 26.58 -5.86 -15.88
N LYS A 16 27.80 -5.63 -15.39
CA LYS A 16 28.62 -4.46 -15.70
C LYS A 16 29.94 -4.86 -16.34
N VAL A 17 30.37 -4.08 -17.32
CA VAL A 17 31.78 -4.07 -17.74
C VAL A 17 32.55 -3.28 -16.72
N VAL A 18 33.52 -3.95 -16.08
CA VAL A 18 34.37 -3.32 -15.07
C VAL A 18 35.79 -3.14 -15.61
N THR A 19 36.28 -1.90 -15.52
CA THR A 19 37.68 -1.54 -15.83
C THR A 19 38.40 -1.19 -14.54
N ILE A 20 39.53 -1.87 -14.28
CA ILE A 20 40.34 -1.71 -13.06
C ILE A 20 41.77 -1.26 -13.46
N PRO A 21 42.02 0.05 -13.65
CA PRO A 21 43.37 0.57 -13.82
C PRO A 21 44.17 0.47 -12.52
N VAL A 22 45.40 -0.05 -12.61
CA VAL A 22 46.37 -0.01 -11.52
C VAL A 22 47.18 1.28 -11.66
N ASN A 23 46.96 2.23 -10.75
CA ASN A 23 47.48 3.60 -10.90
C ASN A 23 48.89 3.76 -10.32
N ASP A 24 49.14 3.23 -9.12
CA ASP A 24 50.44 3.27 -8.45
C ASP A 24 50.75 1.91 -7.82
N ILE A 25 52.00 1.46 -7.95
CA ILE A 25 52.54 0.32 -7.18
C ILE A 25 53.61 0.88 -6.24
N ARG A 26 53.44 0.70 -4.93
CA ARG A 26 54.41 1.10 -3.92
C ARG A 26 55.05 -0.15 -3.32
N LYS A 27 56.37 -0.20 -3.37
CA LYS A 27 57.17 -1.23 -2.68
C LYS A 27 57.83 -0.62 -1.47
N LEU A 28 57.45 -1.08 -0.29
CA LEU A 28 58.04 -0.67 0.99
C LEU A 28 58.86 -1.83 1.55
N SER A 29 60.13 -1.59 1.81
CA SER A 29 61.01 -2.54 2.52
C SER A 29 61.11 -2.16 3.99
N ARG A 30 60.71 -3.06 4.89
CA ARG A 30 60.78 -2.85 6.33
C ARG A 30 62.11 -3.35 6.89
N HIS A 31 62.52 -2.82 8.05
CA HIS A 31 63.77 -3.23 8.68
C HIS A 31 63.69 -4.69 9.17
N SER A 32 64.77 -5.45 9.01
CA SER A 32 64.82 -6.91 9.29
C SER A 32 64.50 -7.33 10.73
N SER A 33 64.44 -6.39 11.68
CA SER A 33 64.07 -6.63 13.08
C SER A 33 62.55 -6.56 13.33
N GLU A 34 61.79 -5.96 12.41
CA GLU A 34 60.33 -5.74 12.52
C GLU A 34 59.56 -6.51 11.45
N CYS A 35 60.26 -7.34 10.67
CA CYS A 35 59.72 -8.07 9.55
C CYS A 35 60.28 -9.50 9.51
N GLY A 36 59.50 -10.42 8.94
CA GLY A 36 59.51 -11.85 9.31
C GLY A 36 60.84 -12.63 9.41
N ARG A 37 60.79 -13.69 10.24
CA ARG A 37 61.31 -15.06 9.96
C ARG A 37 60.71 -16.09 10.94
N LEU A 38 59.42 -16.40 10.78
CA LEU A 38 58.78 -17.61 11.30
C LEU A 38 58.35 -18.47 10.11
N ARG A 39 58.65 -19.78 10.16
CA ARG A 39 58.04 -20.76 9.24
C ARG A 39 56.62 -20.99 9.74
N ILE A 40 55.62 -20.87 8.87
CA ILE A 40 54.21 -20.97 9.28
C ILE A 40 53.51 -22.02 8.44
N GLY A 41 53.04 -23.06 9.12
CA GLY A 41 52.33 -24.19 8.53
C GLY A 41 52.97 -24.71 7.24
N SER A 42 52.18 -24.72 6.17
CA SER A 42 52.56 -25.19 4.83
C SER A 42 53.30 -24.16 3.96
N PHE A 43 53.53 -22.94 4.45
CA PHE A 43 54.21 -21.89 3.68
C PHE A 43 55.74 -22.00 3.78
N ASN A 44 56.41 -21.94 2.63
CA ASN A 44 57.87 -21.84 2.58
C ASN A 44 58.33 -20.48 3.16
N ARG A 45 59.57 -20.41 3.66
CA ARG A 45 60.15 -19.16 4.19
C ARG A 45 60.15 -18.00 3.18
N SER A 46 60.21 -18.30 1.88
CA SER A 46 60.15 -17.32 0.79
C SER A 46 58.73 -16.89 0.41
N GLU A 47 57.72 -17.58 0.93
CA GLU A 47 56.29 -17.35 0.64
C GLU A 47 55.54 -16.77 1.85
N TYR A 48 56.28 -16.39 2.89
CA TYR A 48 55.70 -15.74 4.06
C TYR A 48 54.99 -14.45 3.64
N SER A 49 53.74 -14.32 4.08
CA SER A 49 53.04 -13.04 4.11
C SER A 49 52.32 -12.90 5.45
N HIS A 50 52.16 -11.68 5.94
CA HIS A 50 51.40 -11.38 7.14
C HIS A 50 49.97 -11.94 7.02
N VAL A 51 49.32 -11.73 5.88
CA VAL A 51 47.98 -12.28 5.57
C VAL A 51 48.00 -13.81 5.53
N GLY A 52 49.02 -14.42 4.93
CA GLY A 52 49.18 -15.88 4.91
C GLY A 52 49.35 -16.49 6.31
N CYS A 53 50.07 -15.79 7.20
CA CYS A 53 50.20 -16.16 8.61
C CYS A 53 48.85 -16.14 9.32
N GLN A 54 48.09 -15.04 9.17
CA GLN A 54 46.77 -14.92 9.78
C GLN A 54 45.80 -15.99 9.24
N TRP A 55 45.93 -16.35 7.96
CA TRP A 55 45.11 -17.39 7.33
C TRP A 55 45.42 -18.78 7.91
N ASP A 56 46.69 -19.14 8.10
CA ASP A 56 47.10 -20.41 8.72
C ASP A 56 46.68 -20.50 10.18
N ALA A 57 46.84 -19.42 10.95
CA ALA A 57 46.40 -19.36 12.35
C ALA A 57 44.87 -19.55 12.47
N ALA A 58 44.09 -18.84 11.65
CA ALA A 58 42.63 -18.92 11.69
C ALA A 58 42.10 -20.33 11.36
N TYR A 59 42.73 -21.03 10.40
CA TYR A 59 42.28 -22.36 9.99
C TYR A 59 42.88 -23.49 10.82
N SER A 60 44.03 -23.28 11.46
CA SER A 60 44.58 -24.25 12.41
C SER A 60 43.66 -24.48 13.62
N ASN A 61 43.00 -23.42 14.12
CA ASN A 61 42.02 -23.59 15.19
C ASN A 61 40.76 -24.33 14.71
N ILE A 62 40.28 -24.02 13.50
CA ILE A 62 39.14 -24.73 12.89
C ILE A 62 39.44 -26.22 12.73
N GLU A 63 40.65 -26.56 12.29
CA GLU A 63 41.10 -27.94 12.13
C GLU A 63 41.14 -28.71 13.46
N GLN A 64 41.50 -28.03 14.56
CA GLN A 64 41.51 -28.64 15.90
C GLN A 64 40.09 -28.84 16.47
N ILE A 65 39.17 -27.90 16.23
CA ILE A 65 37.80 -27.94 16.78
C ILE A 65 36.89 -28.85 15.94
N CYS A 66 36.99 -28.79 14.62
CA CYS A 66 36.14 -29.56 13.71
C CYS A 66 36.73 -30.93 13.35
N GLU A 67 37.94 -31.25 13.81
CA GLU A 67 38.67 -32.49 13.53
C GLU A 67 38.75 -32.83 12.02
N CYS A 68 38.69 -31.81 11.17
CA CYS A 68 38.70 -31.93 9.73
C CYS A 68 39.36 -30.71 9.07
N VAL A 69 39.99 -30.93 7.92
CA VAL A 69 40.66 -29.89 7.13
C VAL A 69 39.68 -29.23 6.18
N SER A 70 39.36 -27.96 6.44
CA SER A 70 38.44 -27.21 5.57
C SER A 70 38.98 -27.07 4.15
N VAL A 71 38.06 -27.04 3.19
CA VAL A 71 38.32 -26.74 1.77
C VAL A 71 38.97 -25.37 1.59
N ARG A 72 38.79 -24.45 2.55
CA ARG A 72 39.38 -23.10 2.55
C ARG A 72 40.69 -23.01 3.35
N SER A 73 41.23 -24.14 3.82
CA SER A 73 42.50 -24.17 4.56
C SER A 73 43.71 -23.92 3.63
N PRO A 74 44.77 -23.22 4.10
CA PRO A 74 46.05 -23.10 3.38
C PRO A 74 46.68 -24.45 3.03
N ARG A 75 46.37 -25.52 3.77
CA ARG A 75 46.88 -26.87 3.48
C ARG A 75 46.33 -27.42 2.16
N GLN A 76 45.16 -26.98 1.73
CA GLN A 76 44.57 -27.34 0.44
C GLN A 76 44.92 -26.34 -0.69
N ARG A 77 45.85 -25.41 -0.43
CA ARG A 77 46.29 -24.40 -1.42
C ARG A 77 46.71 -25.01 -2.75
N GLN A 78 47.42 -26.13 -2.78
CA GLN A 78 47.78 -26.76 -4.07
C GLN A 78 46.55 -27.22 -4.86
N THR A 79 45.48 -27.68 -4.21
CA THR A 79 44.21 -28.06 -4.85
C THR A 79 43.40 -26.85 -5.30
N ILE A 80 43.52 -25.72 -4.59
CA ILE A 80 42.84 -24.45 -4.89
C ILE A 80 43.56 -23.67 -6.02
N PHE A 81 44.89 -23.79 -6.10
CA PHE A 81 45.76 -22.98 -6.97
C PHE A 81 46.53 -23.78 -8.03
N SER A 82 46.33 -25.10 -8.16
CA SER A 82 46.94 -25.87 -9.25
C SER A 82 46.32 -25.45 -10.57
N GLU A 83 47.11 -24.78 -11.41
CA GLU A 83 46.84 -24.62 -12.82
C GLU A 83 46.60 -26.00 -13.44
N HIS A 84 45.47 -26.16 -14.13
CA HIS A 84 45.31 -27.23 -15.10
C HIS A 84 46.34 -27.01 -16.22
N ARG A 85 47.52 -27.62 -16.07
CA ARG A 85 48.27 -28.04 -17.26
C ARG A 85 47.58 -29.31 -17.73
N ASP A 86 46.95 -29.19 -18.89
CA ASP A 86 46.45 -30.31 -19.67
C ASP A 86 47.51 -31.40 -19.74
N ASP A 87 47.25 -32.55 -19.13
CA ASP A 87 47.51 -33.84 -19.76
C ASP A 87 46.97 -35.00 -18.89
N LYS A 88 46.43 -35.99 -19.60
CA LYS A 88 45.69 -37.17 -19.13
C LYS A 88 46.48 -38.15 -18.22
N SER A 89 47.59 -37.76 -17.63
CA SER A 89 48.45 -38.67 -16.84
C SER A 89 48.21 -38.65 -15.33
N LYS A 90 47.21 -37.91 -14.82
CA LYS A 90 47.07 -37.65 -13.37
C LYS A 90 45.86 -38.31 -12.67
N LEU A 91 45.44 -39.50 -13.08
CA LEU A 91 44.63 -40.30 -12.13
C LEU A 91 45.55 -41.02 -11.13
N ASP A 92 46.70 -41.51 -11.58
CA ASP A 92 47.68 -42.20 -10.73
C ASP A 92 48.49 -41.23 -9.83
N ASP A 93 48.77 -40.00 -10.29
CA ASP A 93 49.47 -38.98 -9.49
C ASP A 93 48.60 -38.40 -8.35
N LEU A 94 47.27 -38.41 -8.49
CA LEU A 94 46.33 -37.91 -7.46
C LEU A 94 46.19 -38.89 -6.29
N GLU A 95 46.36 -40.19 -6.54
CA GLU A 95 46.45 -41.22 -5.50
C GLU A 95 47.82 -41.22 -4.82
N GLN A 96 48.92 -41.05 -5.57
CA GLN A 96 50.27 -40.95 -4.99
C GLN A 96 50.49 -39.66 -4.15
N MET A 97 49.84 -38.54 -4.47
CA MET A 97 49.89 -37.32 -3.65
C MET A 97 49.05 -37.37 -2.37
N ARG A 98 48.12 -38.33 -2.22
CA ARG A 98 47.43 -38.59 -0.95
C ARG A 98 48.34 -39.29 0.07
N GLU A 99 49.31 -40.08 -0.39
CA GLU A 99 50.19 -40.86 0.48
C GLU A 99 51.45 -40.08 0.92
N SER A 100 51.85 -39.01 0.22
CA SER A 100 53.08 -38.26 0.51
C SER A 100 52.89 -36.99 1.37
N ARG A 101 51.79 -36.86 2.11
CA ARG A 101 51.57 -35.75 3.08
C ARG A 101 51.51 -36.27 4.51
N SER A 102 52.65 -36.74 5.00
CA SER A 102 52.92 -36.85 6.43
C SER A 102 53.04 -35.43 7.01
N ASP A 103 51.95 -34.93 7.60
CA ASP A 103 51.91 -34.09 8.82
C ASP A 103 50.52 -33.46 9.13
N SER A 104 49.41 -34.02 8.61
CA SER A 104 48.07 -33.66 9.09
C SER A 104 47.34 -34.86 9.69
N SER A 105 46.96 -34.77 10.96
CA SER A 105 46.22 -35.80 11.69
C SER A 105 44.74 -35.95 11.29
N PHE A 106 44.20 -35.03 10.47
CA PHE A 106 42.77 -34.91 10.19
C PHE A 106 42.43 -35.04 8.69
N PRO A 107 41.30 -35.70 8.32
CA PRO A 107 40.83 -35.80 6.94
C PRO A 107 40.19 -34.49 6.44
N SER A 108 39.97 -34.34 5.12
CA SER A 108 39.23 -33.20 4.56
C SER A 108 37.76 -33.19 5.03
N CYS A 109 37.23 -32.00 5.37
CA CYS A 109 35.84 -31.85 5.79
C CYS A 109 34.87 -32.22 4.66
N ASN A 110 33.79 -32.94 4.99
CA ASN A 110 32.67 -33.13 4.07
C ASN A 110 31.74 -31.89 4.06
N LEU A 111 30.84 -31.83 3.07
CA LEU A 111 29.88 -30.72 2.92
C LEU A 111 29.07 -30.44 4.21
N LYS A 112 28.71 -31.49 4.96
CA LYS A 112 27.94 -31.34 6.19
C LYS A 112 28.79 -30.67 7.27
N GLU A 113 30.02 -31.11 7.48
CA GLU A 113 30.99 -30.56 8.45
C GLU A 113 31.36 -29.11 8.15
N GLU A 114 31.56 -28.77 6.87
CA GLU A 114 31.77 -27.40 6.41
C GLU A 114 30.60 -26.49 6.82
N PHE A 115 29.36 -26.96 6.65
CA PHE A 115 28.17 -26.20 6.99
C PHE A 115 27.84 -26.17 8.49
N THR A 116 28.08 -27.25 9.23
CA THR A 116 27.67 -27.35 10.64
C THR A 116 28.74 -26.92 11.63
N CYS A 117 30.02 -27.01 11.27
CA CYS A 117 31.13 -26.70 12.18
C CYS A 117 31.92 -25.49 11.68
N VAL A 118 32.55 -25.60 10.51
CA VAL A 118 33.48 -24.58 9.98
C VAL A 118 32.80 -23.20 9.85
N ASN A 119 31.62 -23.14 9.21
CA ASN A 119 30.89 -21.87 9.04
C ASN A 119 30.40 -21.24 10.35
N ASN A 120 30.13 -22.04 11.38
CA ASN A 120 29.71 -21.53 12.69
C ASN A 120 30.88 -20.89 13.43
N ILE A 121 32.08 -21.47 13.32
CA ILE A 121 33.31 -20.89 13.90
C ILE A 121 33.69 -19.61 13.17
N LEU A 122 33.66 -19.62 11.82
CA LEU A 122 33.94 -18.43 11.01
C LEU A 122 32.93 -17.28 11.21
N ALA A 123 31.73 -17.57 11.71
CA ALA A 123 30.70 -16.57 11.98
C ALA A 123 30.82 -15.91 13.37
N GLN A 124 31.60 -16.50 14.29
CA GLN A 124 31.85 -15.95 15.62
C GLN A 124 33.14 -15.11 15.63
N PRO A 125 33.23 -14.08 16.48
CA PRO A 125 34.52 -13.43 16.73
C PRO A 125 35.52 -14.46 17.24
N PHE A 126 36.76 -14.38 16.77
CA PHE A 126 37.83 -15.27 17.18
C PHE A 126 37.94 -15.32 18.71
N ASP A 127 38.20 -16.51 19.26
CA ASP A 127 38.51 -16.66 20.68
C ASP A 127 39.83 -15.92 21.04
N GLU A 128 40.07 -15.67 22.33
CA GLU A 128 41.28 -14.96 22.79
C GLU A 128 42.57 -15.63 22.29
N LYS A 129 42.57 -16.97 22.22
CA LYS A 129 43.72 -17.76 21.78
C LYS A 129 44.04 -17.54 20.30
N THR A 130 43.04 -17.61 19.42
CA THR A 130 43.21 -17.36 17.97
C THR A 130 43.51 -15.89 17.69
N SER A 131 42.96 -14.98 18.49
CA SER A 131 43.27 -13.56 18.40
C SER A 131 44.74 -13.28 18.76
N MET A 132 45.25 -13.90 19.83
CA MET A 132 46.67 -13.79 20.21
C MET A 132 47.62 -14.42 19.19
N GLU A 133 47.28 -15.57 18.60
CA GLU A 133 48.09 -16.21 17.54
C GLU A 133 48.10 -15.36 16.25
N ARG A 134 46.99 -14.68 15.95
CA ARG A 134 46.88 -13.77 14.80
C ARG A 134 47.68 -12.47 15.00
N ASP A 135 47.69 -11.93 16.22
CA ASP A 135 48.44 -10.72 16.58
C ASP A 135 49.96 -10.97 16.68
N GLN A 136 50.39 -12.23 16.80
CA GLN A 136 51.79 -12.65 16.77
C GLN A 136 52.39 -12.78 15.36
N CYS A 137 51.60 -12.57 14.30
CA CYS A 137 52.07 -12.61 12.93
C CYS A 137 52.95 -11.39 12.60
N PRO A 138 54.27 -11.54 12.37
CA PRO A 138 55.11 -10.42 11.98
C PRO A 138 54.68 -9.84 10.63
N GLU A 139 55.04 -8.58 10.41
CA GLU A 139 54.75 -7.87 9.17
C GLU A 139 55.65 -8.32 8.01
N ASP A 140 55.24 -7.98 6.79
CA ASP A 140 55.98 -8.32 5.58
C ASP A 140 57.28 -7.51 5.47
N CYS A 141 58.39 -8.18 5.17
CA CYS A 141 59.66 -7.49 4.91
C CYS A 141 59.64 -6.67 3.63
N THR A 142 58.82 -7.08 2.68
CA THR A 142 58.58 -6.35 1.44
C THR A 142 57.09 -6.31 1.19
N GLU A 143 56.50 -5.16 1.44
CA GLU A 143 55.10 -4.91 1.15
C GLU A 143 54.98 -4.31 -0.25
N VAL A 144 54.14 -4.91 -1.10
CA VAL A 144 53.78 -4.37 -2.42
C VAL A 144 52.31 -4.01 -2.37
N SER A 145 52.00 -2.71 -2.34
CA SER A 145 50.63 -2.20 -2.37
C SER A 145 50.33 -1.53 -3.69
N PHE A 146 49.08 -1.59 -4.14
CA PHE A 146 48.63 -0.89 -5.33
C PHE A 146 47.33 -0.13 -5.09
N THR A 147 47.18 1.02 -5.72
CA THR A 147 45.93 1.80 -5.70
C THR A 147 45.22 1.66 -7.04
N THR A 148 43.89 1.50 -7.01
CA THR A 148 43.07 1.37 -8.20
C THR A 148 41.77 2.17 -8.08
N ILE A 149 41.29 2.70 -9.22
CA ILE A 149 39.98 3.36 -9.35
C ILE A 149 39.13 2.48 -10.26
N VAL A 150 37.96 2.04 -9.81
CA VAL A 150 37.11 1.11 -10.58
C VAL A 150 36.06 1.88 -11.37
N PHE A 151 35.97 1.61 -12.67
CA PHE A 151 34.91 2.13 -13.55
C PHE A 151 33.94 1.01 -13.91
N GLY A 152 32.63 1.29 -13.89
CA GLY A 152 31.60 0.32 -14.24
C GLY A 152 30.54 0.89 -15.19
N ASN A 153 30.38 0.28 -16.36
CA ASN A 153 29.32 0.60 -17.33
C ASN A 153 28.33 -0.57 -17.46
N HIS A 154 27.05 -0.28 -17.72
CA HIS A 154 26.05 -1.31 -18.00
C HIS A 154 26.29 -1.98 -19.36
N LEU A 155 26.16 -3.31 -19.41
CA LEU A 155 26.23 -4.09 -20.66
C LEU A 155 24.92 -3.97 -21.44
N ASP A 156 24.98 -3.65 -22.74
CA ASP A 156 23.84 -3.80 -23.65
C ASP A 156 23.70 -5.28 -24.05
N VAL A 157 22.45 -5.77 -24.14
CA VAL A 157 22.11 -7.17 -24.50
C VAL A 157 22.70 -7.56 -25.86
N ASN A 158 22.85 -6.60 -26.77
CA ASN A 158 23.46 -6.83 -28.08
C ASN A 158 24.99 -6.87 -28.06
N GLU A 159 25.63 -6.26 -27.06
CA GLU A 159 27.09 -6.31 -26.89
C GLU A 159 27.53 -7.61 -26.21
N ILE A 160 26.67 -8.17 -25.36
CA ILE A 160 26.91 -9.43 -24.63
C ILE A 160 27.34 -10.56 -25.56
N THR A 161 26.64 -10.75 -26.69
CA THR A 161 26.94 -11.85 -27.65
C THR A 161 28.33 -11.76 -28.26
N THR A 162 28.96 -10.58 -28.28
CA THR A 162 30.31 -10.40 -28.82
C THR A 162 31.42 -10.79 -27.84
N PHE A 163 31.09 -10.89 -26.55
CA PHE A 163 32.04 -11.23 -25.48
C PHE A 163 31.93 -12.69 -25.03
N LEU A 164 30.94 -13.41 -25.54
CA LEU A 164 30.66 -14.80 -25.19
C LEU A 164 31.39 -15.76 -26.14
N PRO A 165 32.01 -16.84 -25.62
CA PRO A 165 32.53 -17.93 -26.43
C PRO A 165 31.46 -18.51 -27.36
N GLY A 166 31.87 -19.06 -28.52
CA GLY A 166 30.92 -19.64 -29.49
C GLY A 166 30.12 -20.83 -28.96
N ASP A 167 30.60 -21.48 -27.90
CA ASP A 167 29.99 -22.59 -27.16
C ASP A 167 29.27 -22.14 -25.86
N TRP A 168 29.11 -20.83 -25.64
CA TRP A 168 28.53 -20.29 -24.41
C TRP A 168 27.12 -20.78 -24.15
N GLU A 169 26.26 -20.87 -25.17
CA GLU A 169 24.87 -21.33 -24.97
C GLU A 169 24.83 -22.80 -24.49
N ASP A 170 25.72 -23.66 -25.01
CA ASP A 170 25.84 -25.06 -24.57
C ASP A 170 26.39 -25.17 -23.15
N GLU A 171 27.42 -24.39 -22.82
CA GLU A 171 28.03 -24.30 -21.49
C GLU A 171 27.01 -23.75 -20.45
N LYS A 172 26.23 -22.74 -20.84
CA LYS A 172 25.15 -22.14 -20.05
C LYS A 172 24.03 -23.13 -19.76
N GLU A 173 23.55 -23.86 -20.77
CA GLU A 173 22.53 -24.88 -20.59
C GLU A 173 23.00 -25.99 -19.65
N LYS A 174 24.26 -26.43 -19.79
CA LYS A 174 24.88 -27.42 -18.89
C LYS A 174 24.99 -26.91 -17.45
N ARG A 175 25.42 -25.66 -17.24
CA ARG A 175 25.52 -25.05 -15.90
C ARG A 175 24.15 -24.82 -15.27
N LEU A 176 23.17 -24.39 -16.05
CA LEU A 176 21.78 -24.24 -15.61
C LEU A 176 21.17 -25.58 -15.19
N ASN A 177 21.43 -26.65 -15.93
CA ASN A 177 20.96 -27.98 -15.56
C ASN A 177 21.59 -28.46 -14.24
N ASN A 178 22.90 -28.29 -14.06
CA ASN A 178 23.57 -28.62 -12.80
C ASN A 178 23.07 -27.76 -11.62
N PHE A 179 22.85 -26.47 -11.87
CA PHE A 179 22.30 -25.56 -10.88
C PHE A 179 20.87 -25.94 -10.51
N GLN A 180 20.01 -26.30 -11.48
CA GLN A 180 18.64 -26.73 -11.22
C GLN A 180 18.61 -28.00 -10.37
N ILE A 181 19.49 -28.98 -10.63
CA ILE A 181 19.62 -30.19 -9.81
C ILE A 181 20.01 -29.84 -8.37
N ALA A 182 20.95 -28.91 -8.17
CA ALA A 182 21.32 -28.45 -6.83
C ALA A 182 20.20 -27.62 -6.16
N PHE A 183 19.49 -26.81 -6.94
CA PHE A 183 18.42 -25.94 -6.50
C PHE A 183 17.19 -26.72 -6.04
N ASP A 184 16.86 -27.82 -6.74
CA ASP A 184 15.75 -28.71 -6.39
C ASP A 184 15.99 -29.43 -5.04
N ASN A 185 17.26 -29.54 -4.61
CA ASN A 185 17.64 -30.10 -3.31
C ASN A 185 17.61 -29.07 -2.17
N LEU A 186 17.47 -27.77 -2.46
CA LEU A 186 17.40 -26.72 -1.45
C LEU A 186 15.98 -26.62 -0.86
N PRO A 187 15.83 -26.60 0.48
CA PRO A 187 14.53 -26.35 1.08
C PRO A 187 13.98 -24.98 0.66
N THR A 188 12.74 -24.96 0.15
CA THR A 188 12.12 -23.76 -0.46
C THR A 188 12.09 -22.55 0.48
N HIS A 189 11.89 -22.76 1.77
CA HIS A 189 11.89 -21.71 2.79
C HIS A 189 13.24 -20.98 2.96
N ARG A 190 14.36 -21.55 2.49
CA ARG A 190 15.68 -20.90 2.55
C ARG A 190 15.93 -20.00 1.34
N ILE A 191 15.23 -20.23 0.23
CA ILE A 191 15.36 -19.44 -1.00
C ILE A 191 14.84 -18.01 -0.75
N PRO A 192 15.69 -16.97 -0.86
CA PRO A 192 15.29 -15.58 -0.58
C PRO A 192 14.12 -15.09 -1.43
N LEU A 193 14.08 -15.47 -2.71
CA LEU A 193 13.00 -15.15 -3.63
C LEU A 193 11.66 -15.74 -3.15
N VAL A 194 11.63 -17.03 -2.80
CA VAL A 194 10.43 -17.71 -2.27
C VAL A 194 9.94 -17.04 -0.99
N ARG A 195 10.85 -16.66 -0.07
CA ARG A 195 10.47 -15.91 1.14
C ARG A 195 9.83 -14.56 0.83
N ASN A 196 10.37 -13.83 -0.14
CA ASN A 196 9.82 -12.54 -0.56
C ASN A 196 8.45 -12.69 -1.21
N ILE A 197 8.27 -13.70 -2.06
CA ILE A 197 6.96 -14.00 -2.67
C ILE A 197 5.97 -14.42 -1.58
N GLN A 198 6.36 -15.26 -0.63
CA GLN A 198 5.51 -15.65 0.50
C GLN A 198 5.10 -14.43 1.33
N LYS A 199 6.00 -13.46 1.57
CA LYS A 199 5.66 -12.21 2.26
C LYS A 199 4.61 -11.41 1.50
N LEU A 200 4.74 -11.27 0.17
CA LEU A 200 3.73 -10.62 -0.68
C LEU A 200 2.39 -11.37 -0.64
N ALA A 201 2.42 -12.70 -0.66
CA ALA A 201 1.25 -13.56 -0.52
C ALA A 201 0.54 -13.35 0.82
N THR A 202 1.26 -13.33 1.93
CA THR A 202 0.70 -13.06 3.25
C THR A 202 0.07 -11.66 3.33
N GLU A 203 0.72 -10.63 2.78
CA GLU A 203 0.15 -9.28 2.69
C GLU A 203 -1.19 -9.26 1.93
N ALA A 204 -1.25 -9.97 0.78
CA ALA A 204 -2.45 -10.06 -0.04
C ALA A 204 -3.57 -10.89 0.61
N GLN A 205 -3.23 -12.00 1.27
CA GLN A 205 -4.17 -12.86 1.99
C GLN A 205 -4.81 -12.12 3.17
N ASN A 206 -4.00 -11.44 3.99
CA ASN A 206 -4.48 -10.63 5.10
C ASN A 206 -5.45 -9.55 4.62
N PHE A 207 -5.11 -8.87 3.52
CA PHE A 207 -6.00 -7.89 2.91
C PHE A 207 -7.33 -8.51 2.48
N LEU A 208 -7.29 -9.63 1.76
CA LEU A 208 -8.48 -10.29 1.24
C LEU A 208 -9.39 -10.77 2.39
N GLU A 209 -8.84 -11.40 3.41
CA GLU A 209 -9.61 -11.88 4.58
C GLU A 209 -10.23 -10.72 5.36
N GLN A 210 -9.47 -9.63 5.58
CA GLN A 210 -9.98 -8.44 6.23
C GLN A 210 -11.08 -7.77 5.40
N ALA A 211 -10.90 -7.65 4.09
CA ALA A 211 -11.90 -7.06 3.20
C ALA A 211 -13.21 -7.88 3.18
N LEU A 212 -13.10 -9.21 3.06
CA LEU A 212 -14.27 -10.09 3.11
C LEU A 212 -15.02 -9.96 4.44
N THR A 213 -14.29 -9.86 5.56
CA THR A 213 -14.89 -9.69 6.89
C THR A 213 -15.58 -8.33 7.01
N THR A 214 -14.90 -7.24 6.63
CA THR A 214 -15.42 -5.87 6.69
C THR A 214 -16.71 -5.69 5.90
N PHE A 215 -16.81 -6.27 4.70
CA PHE A 215 -18.00 -6.18 3.86
C PHE A 215 -18.97 -7.36 4.03
N GLY A 216 -18.71 -8.25 4.99
CA GLY A 216 -19.54 -9.42 5.29
C GLY A 216 -19.68 -10.40 4.12
N ILE A 217 -18.66 -10.55 3.27
CA ILE A 217 -18.72 -11.29 2.00
C ILE A 217 -18.59 -12.80 2.24
N THR A 218 -19.65 -13.57 1.93
CA THR A 218 -19.68 -15.03 2.00
C THR A 218 -20.07 -15.65 0.65
N LYS A 219 -19.87 -16.97 0.50
CA LYS A 219 -20.14 -17.70 -0.76
C LYS A 219 -21.59 -17.59 -1.24
N ASN A 220 -22.56 -17.46 -0.32
CA ASN A 220 -24.00 -17.50 -0.61
C ASN A 220 -24.65 -16.11 -0.71
N ILE A 221 -23.86 -15.06 -0.91
CA ILE A 221 -24.41 -13.70 -1.01
C ILE A 221 -25.22 -13.52 -2.29
N THR A 222 -26.42 -12.97 -2.13
CA THR A 222 -27.28 -12.51 -3.22
C THR A 222 -26.69 -11.26 -3.89
N GLU A 223 -26.93 -11.08 -5.19
CA GLU A 223 -26.46 -9.92 -5.97
C GLU A 223 -26.94 -8.56 -5.42
N GLY A 224 -27.98 -8.54 -4.58
CA GLY A 224 -28.50 -7.34 -3.92
C GLY A 224 -27.88 -6.99 -2.56
N HIS A 225 -26.86 -7.71 -2.07
CA HIS A 225 -26.25 -7.45 -0.76
C HIS A 225 -25.50 -6.12 -0.74
N LEU A 226 -25.84 -5.28 0.23
CA LEU A 226 -25.22 -4.00 0.52
C LEU A 226 -25.01 -3.92 2.04
N PRO A 227 -23.75 -3.93 2.53
CA PRO A 227 -23.46 -3.87 3.96
C PRO A 227 -24.24 -2.75 4.64
N CYS A 228 -24.90 -3.07 5.76
CA CYS A 228 -25.74 -2.17 6.56
C CYS A 228 -27.04 -1.67 5.91
N VAL A 229 -27.16 -1.66 4.58
CA VAL A 229 -28.32 -1.11 3.85
C VAL A 229 -29.29 -2.23 3.44
N ILE A 230 -28.77 -3.29 2.83
CA ILE A 230 -29.49 -4.49 2.43
C ILE A 230 -28.65 -5.69 2.86
N ASP A 231 -28.90 -6.18 4.06
CA ASP A 231 -28.26 -7.37 4.62
C ASP A 231 -29.33 -8.34 5.17
N ARG A 232 -28.93 -9.36 5.91
CA ARG A 232 -29.87 -10.35 6.47
C ARG A 232 -30.83 -9.74 7.50
N GLU A 233 -30.42 -8.68 8.17
CA GLU A 233 -31.13 -8.05 9.30
C GLU A 233 -31.82 -6.73 8.87
N ASN A 234 -31.27 -6.06 7.87
CA ASN A 234 -31.63 -4.72 7.44
C ASN A 234 -32.09 -4.69 5.98
N ASN A 235 -33.18 -3.96 5.74
CA ASN A 235 -33.61 -3.58 4.41
C ASN A 235 -34.07 -2.13 4.47
N LEU A 236 -33.12 -1.21 4.31
CA LEU A 236 -33.36 0.22 4.39
C LEU A 236 -34.39 0.70 3.35
N PRO A 237 -34.38 0.28 2.06
CA PRO A 237 -35.41 0.68 1.10
C PRO A 237 -36.83 0.32 1.55
N ARG A 238 -37.02 -0.92 2.01
CA ARG A 238 -38.31 -1.38 2.53
C ARG A 238 -38.71 -0.63 3.79
N THR A 239 -37.75 -0.37 4.67
CA THR A 239 -37.96 0.37 5.93
C THR A 239 -38.37 1.82 5.67
N ILE A 240 -37.73 2.49 4.72
CA ILE A 240 -38.10 3.85 4.26
C ILE A 240 -39.53 3.85 3.69
N ASN A 241 -39.87 2.87 2.84
CA ASN A 241 -41.23 2.77 2.30
C ASN A 241 -42.27 2.52 3.40
N GLN A 242 -41.96 1.67 4.38
CA GLN A 242 -42.83 1.43 5.54
C GLN A 242 -43.03 2.70 6.37
N LEU A 243 -41.98 3.50 6.57
CA LEU A 243 -42.07 4.79 7.26
C LEU A 243 -42.98 5.77 6.51
N HIS A 244 -42.78 5.95 5.21
CA HIS A 244 -43.62 6.84 4.39
C HIS A 244 -45.08 6.39 4.27
N ASN A 245 -45.31 5.08 4.35
CA ASN A 245 -46.67 4.52 4.38
C ASN A 245 -47.34 4.74 5.73
N ALA A 246 -46.60 4.71 6.83
CA ALA A 246 -47.13 5.01 8.16
C ALA A 246 -47.37 6.53 8.33
N GLU A 247 -46.41 7.33 7.86
CA GLU A 247 -46.34 8.78 8.06
C GLU A 247 -46.42 9.51 6.70
N HIS A 248 -47.62 9.63 6.16
CA HIS A 248 -47.87 10.32 4.88
C HIS A 248 -47.63 11.85 4.93
N ILE A 249 -47.44 12.40 6.13
CA ILE A 249 -47.28 13.83 6.37
C ILE A 249 -46.10 14.44 5.61
N TRP A 250 -44.99 13.71 5.48
CA TRP A 250 -43.73 14.22 4.90
C TRP A 250 -43.88 14.69 3.45
N LYS A 251 -44.39 13.80 2.59
CA LYS A 251 -44.58 14.10 1.17
C LYS A 251 -45.59 15.21 0.93
N ASN A 252 -46.64 15.25 1.75
CA ASN A 252 -47.72 16.23 1.64
C ASN A 252 -47.27 17.64 2.08
N ILE A 253 -46.50 17.77 3.16
CA ILE A 253 -45.94 19.06 3.58
C ILE A 253 -44.85 19.52 2.60
N ALA A 254 -43.97 18.62 2.16
CA ALA A 254 -42.98 18.94 1.13
C ALA A 254 -43.65 19.51 -0.12
N SER A 255 -44.70 18.85 -0.61
CA SER A 255 -45.49 19.32 -1.75
C SER A 255 -46.12 20.71 -1.53
N TYR A 256 -46.61 20.98 -0.32
CA TYR A 256 -47.16 22.30 0.02
C TYR A 256 -46.08 23.39 -0.01
N ILE A 257 -44.90 23.11 0.54
CA ILE A 257 -43.77 24.06 0.55
C ILE A 257 -43.32 24.40 -0.87
N GLU A 258 -43.14 23.36 -1.70
CA GLU A 258 -42.56 23.49 -3.04
C GLU A 258 -43.54 24.09 -4.06
N LEU A 259 -44.84 23.84 -3.93
CA LEU A 259 -45.83 24.22 -4.95
C LEU A 259 -46.74 25.38 -4.55
N VAL A 260 -46.83 25.71 -3.26
CA VAL A 260 -47.79 26.71 -2.76
C VAL A 260 -47.09 27.77 -1.93
N PHE A 261 -46.32 27.37 -0.92
CA PHE A 261 -45.76 28.29 0.07
C PHE A 261 -44.82 29.33 -0.53
N GLN A 262 -43.89 28.91 -1.40
CA GLN A 262 -42.90 29.81 -1.99
C GLN A 262 -43.51 30.84 -2.94
N PHE A 263 -44.53 30.46 -3.71
CA PHE A 263 -45.18 31.37 -4.67
C PHE A 263 -46.03 32.45 -4.02
N HIS A 264 -46.52 32.22 -2.81
CA HIS A 264 -47.40 33.15 -2.11
C HIS A 264 -46.69 34.11 -1.15
N LEU A 265 -45.37 33.97 -0.97
CA LEU A 265 -44.56 34.81 -0.07
C LEU A 265 -43.49 35.66 -0.78
N GLY A 266 -43.57 35.80 -2.10
CA GLY A 266 -42.55 36.50 -2.89
C GLY A 266 -42.28 37.92 -2.40
N SER A 267 -43.33 38.70 -2.10
CA SER A 267 -43.15 40.07 -1.61
C SER A 267 -42.64 40.13 -0.17
N LEU A 268 -43.00 39.14 0.66
CA LEU A 268 -42.44 38.99 2.00
C LEU A 268 -40.94 38.69 1.96
N PHE A 269 -40.50 37.77 1.09
CA PHE A 269 -39.09 37.42 0.93
C PHE A 269 -38.27 38.62 0.44
N ASN A 270 -38.79 39.37 -0.53
CA ASN A 270 -38.14 40.59 -1.01
C ASN A 270 -38.01 41.65 0.10
N LEU A 271 -39.09 41.91 0.85
CA LEU A 271 -39.11 42.88 1.95
C LEU A 271 -38.10 42.52 3.06
N LEU A 272 -38.03 41.22 3.40
CA LEU A 272 -37.15 40.69 4.45
C LEU A 272 -35.72 40.40 3.95
N ARG A 273 -35.45 40.53 2.64
CA ARG A 273 -34.18 40.14 2.00
C ARG A 273 -33.79 38.69 2.31
N ILE A 274 -34.77 37.79 2.20
CA ILE A 274 -34.61 36.36 2.42
C ILE A 274 -34.50 35.66 1.06
N ASP A 275 -33.40 34.96 0.85
CA ASP A 275 -33.22 34.03 -0.26
C ASP A 275 -33.43 32.59 0.21
N ILE A 276 -34.09 31.78 -0.63
CA ILE A 276 -34.29 30.35 -0.38
C ILE A 276 -33.20 29.57 -1.11
N GLY A 277 -32.34 28.87 -0.37
CA GLY A 277 -31.31 28.00 -0.93
C GLY A 277 -31.88 26.74 -1.60
N PHE A 278 -31.05 25.99 -2.33
CA PHE A 278 -31.45 24.71 -2.96
C PHE A 278 -31.95 23.66 -1.95
N ASP A 279 -31.48 23.71 -0.71
CA ASP A 279 -31.93 22.87 0.41
C ASP A 279 -33.13 23.48 1.16
N TYR A 280 -33.66 24.59 0.66
CA TYR A 280 -34.74 25.40 1.23
C TYR A 280 -34.39 25.96 2.61
N SER A 281 -33.09 26.13 2.90
CA SER A 281 -32.62 27.00 3.97
C SER A 281 -32.90 28.46 3.62
N LEU A 282 -33.24 29.24 4.63
CA LEU A 282 -33.38 30.69 4.49
C LEU A 282 -32.00 31.32 4.68
N ARG A 283 -31.59 32.16 3.73
CA ARG A 283 -30.37 32.98 3.79
C ARG A 283 -30.78 34.43 3.80
N THR A 284 -30.34 35.18 4.79
CA THR A 284 -30.54 36.63 4.83
C THR A 284 -29.36 37.29 4.12
N ALA A 285 -29.63 38.13 3.12
CA ALA A 285 -28.57 38.85 2.43
C ALA A 285 -27.86 39.81 3.40
N GLU A 286 -26.57 39.58 3.66
CA GLU A 286 -25.73 40.52 4.41
C GLU A 286 -25.53 41.78 3.56
N SER A 287 -25.85 42.92 4.15
CA SER A 287 -25.94 44.25 3.53
C SER A 287 -24.69 44.61 2.70
N LYS A 288 -24.78 44.51 1.36
CA LYS A 288 -23.85 45.15 0.41
C LYS A 288 -24.55 45.86 -0.76
N GLN A 289 -25.77 46.34 -0.56
CA GLN A 289 -26.34 47.37 -1.42
C GLN A 289 -26.59 48.63 -0.59
N LYS A 290 -26.02 49.75 -1.05
CA LYS A 290 -26.34 51.09 -0.60
C LYS A 290 -27.87 51.17 -0.55
N ASP A 291 -28.43 51.34 0.65
CA ASP A 291 -29.81 51.71 0.79
C ASP A 291 -29.98 53.01 -0.01
N ALA A 292 -30.59 52.91 -1.20
CA ALA A 292 -31.13 54.06 -1.87
C ALA A 292 -32.03 54.75 -0.84
N LYS A 293 -31.95 56.07 -0.72
CA LYS A 293 -32.83 56.86 0.15
C LYS A 293 -34.27 56.43 -0.14
N ASN A 294 -34.81 55.53 0.68
CA ASN A 294 -36.15 55.01 0.52
C ASN A 294 -37.10 56.11 0.98
N GLU A 295 -37.86 56.66 0.04
CA GLU A 295 -39.07 57.40 0.36
C GLU A 295 -39.94 56.52 1.28
N SER A 296 -40.36 57.06 2.43
CA SER A 296 -41.20 56.36 3.42
C SER A 296 -42.39 55.64 2.79
N ASP A 297 -42.92 56.23 1.73
CA ASP A 297 -44.10 55.76 1.00
C ASP A 297 -43.83 54.47 0.20
N SER A 298 -42.61 54.29 -0.34
CA SER A 298 -42.21 53.05 -1.02
C SER A 298 -42.14 51.89 -0.03
N LEU A 299 -41.56 52.12 1.15
CA LEU A 299 -41.43 51.09 2.18
C LEU A 299 -42.79 50.70 2.78
N ILE A 300 -43.70 51.66 2.99
CA ILE A 300 -45.07 51.39 3.42
C ILE A 300 -45.79 50.50 2.40
N LYS A 301 -45.66 50.79 1.10
CA LYS A 301 -46.26 50.00 0.03
C LYS A 301 -45.71 48.57 -0.03
N GLU A 302 -44.41 48.39 0.19
CA GLU A 302 -43.79 47.06 0.29
C GLU A 302 -44.33 46.27 1.49
N ILE A 303 -44.46 46.92 2.67
CA ILE A 303 -45.05 46.32 3.87
C ILE A 303 -46.50 45.90 3.62
N GLU A 304 -47.31 46.76 3.00
CA GLU A 304 -48.72 46.46 2.69
C GLU A 304 -48.85 45.29 1.71
N THR A 305 -47.97 45.22 0.71
CA THR A 305 -47.93 44.09 -0.23
C THR A 305 -47.55 42.78 0.47
N ALA A 306 -46.58 42.79 1.39
CA ALA A 306 -46.21 41.62 2.18
C ALA A 306 -47.31 41.19 3.16
N VAL A 307 -48.06 42.14 3.74
CA VAL A 307 -49.22 41.84 4.58
C VAL A 307 -50.35 41.19 3.76
N PHE A 308 -50.55 41.64 2.51
CA PHE A 308 -51.51 41.03 1.60
C PHE A 308 -51.15 39.57 1.25
N ASP A 309 -49.87 39.28 0.98
CA ASP A 309 -49.36 37.92 0.79
C ASP A 309 -49.68 37.01 2.00
N LEU A 310 -49.43 37.51 3.22
CA LEU A 310 -49.77 36.84 4.47
C LEU A 310 -51.29 36.61 4.65
N GLN A 311 -52.13 37.55 4.21
CA GLN A 311 -53.59 37.37 4.19
C GLN A 311 -54.03 36.29 3.23
N ARG A 312 -53.45 36.26 2.03
CA ARG A 312 -53.74 35.24 1.03
C ARG A 312 -53.40 33.83 1.53
N ILE A 313 -52.27 33.67 2.24
CA ILE A 313 -51.92 32.40 2.88
C ILE A 313 -52.91 32.02 3.96
N GLU A 314 -53.25 32.93 4.87
CA GLU A 314 -54.22 32.64 5.94
C GLU A 314 -55.57 32.19 5.38
N MET A 315 -56.09 32.89 4.36
CA MET A 315 -57.34 32.51 3.68
C MET A 315 -57.23 31.13 3.03
N SER A 316 -56.10 30.85 2.37
CA SER A 316 -55.83 29.58 1.70
C SER A 316 -55.77 28.41 2.70
N VAL A 317 -55.00 28.52 3.78
CA VAL A 317 -54.86 27.44 4.77
C VAL A 317 -56.12 27.21 5.59
N ASN A 318 -56.98 28.23 5.75
CA ASN A 318 -58.31 28.09 6.34
C ASN A 318 -59.33 27.39 5.43
N GLN A 319 -59.01 27.22 4.13
CA GLN A 319 -59.75 26.39 3.18
C GLN A 319 -58.91 25.20 2.71
N PRO A 320 -58.43 24.32 3.61
CA PRO A 320 -57.35 23.39 3.29
C PRO A 320 -57.72 22.30 2.28
N LYS A 321 -59.01 22.11 1.97
CA LYS A 321 -59.47 21.12 0.99
C LYS A 321 -59.15 21.52 -0.46
N SER A 322 -58.93 22.81 -0.74
CA SER A 322 -58.55 23.31 -2.07
C SER A 322 -57.04 23.47 -2.24
N VAL A 323 -56.25 23.31 -1.16
CA VAL A 323 -54.81 23.56 -1.16
C VAL A 323 -54.02 22.28 -1.42
N PHE A 324 -53.09 22.33 -2.38
CA PHE A 324 -52.20 21.22 -2.69
C PHE A 324 -51.33 20.83 -1.47
N GLY A 325 -51.11 19.55 -1.25
CA GLY A 325 -50.44 19.03 -0.05
C GLY A 325 -51.37 18.98 1.18
N LEU A 326 -51.93 20.11 1.62
CA LEU A 326 -52.76 20.17 2.83
C LEU A 326 -54.06 19.37 2.73
N LYS A 327 -54.67 19.31 1.54
CA LYS A 327 -55.91 18.53 1.31
C LYS A 327 -55.73 17.03 1.56
N SER A 328 -54.50 16.52 1.43
CA SER A 328 -54.13 15.11 1.51
C SER A 328 -53.69 14.68 2.92
N LEU A 329 -53.55 15.62 3.85
CA LEU A 329 -53.21 15.34 5.26
C LEU A 329 -54.42 14.75 6.01
N LYS A 330 -54.17 13.88 7.00
CA LYS A 330 -55.22 13.39 7.91
C LYS A 330 -55.79 14.55 8.73
N LYS A 331 -56.98 14.37 9.31
CA LYS A 331 -57.70 15.45 10.01
C LYS A 331 -56.86 16.11 11.12
N ASP A 332 -56.20 15.31 11.96
CA ASP A 332 -55.43 15.80 13.10
C ASP A 332 -54.09 16.41 12.67
N GLU A 333 -53.37 15.74 11.76
CA GLU A 333 -52.16 16.25 11.10
C GLU A 333 -52.41 17.62 10.45
N ARG A 334 -53.51 17.72 9.69
CA ARG A 334 -53.92 18.94 9.01
C ARG A 334 -54.21 20.07 9.99
N LYS A 335 -54.91 19.77 11.09
CA LYS A 335 -55.22 20.76 12.13
C LYS A 335 -53.94 21.33 12.76
N ALA A 336 -52.98 20.47 13.09
CA ALA A 336 -51.69 20.88 13.68
C ALA A 336 -50.86 21.74 12.70
N VAL A 337 -50.75 21.30 11.44
CA VAL A 337 -49.99 22.04 10.41
C VAL A 337 -50.63 23.40 10.12
N ILE A 338 -51.95 23.47 9.98
CA ILE A 338 -52.66 24.75 9.77
C ILE A 338 -52.44 25.67 10.98
N SER A 339 -52.58 25.15 12.20
CA SER A 339 -52.33 25.92 13.42
C SER A 339 -50.95 26.55 13.41
N LYS A 340 -49.91 25.78 13.02
CA LYS A 340 -48.55 26.29 12.89
C LYS A 340 -48.41 27.39 11.85
N ILE A 341 -48.99 27.22 10.66
CA ILE A 341 -48.93 28.23 9.58
C ILE A 341 -49.69 29.50 10.00
N VAL A 342 -50.86 29.37 10.64
CA VAL A 342 -51.62 30.52 11.12
C VAL A 342 -50.87 31.28 12.21
N THR A 343 -50.22 30.58 13.14
CA THR A 343 -49.36 31.21 14.16
C THR A 343 -48.19 31.97 13.53
N MET A 344 -47.54 31.37 12.53
CA MET A 344 -46.50 32.06 11.73
C MET A 344 -47.04 33.34 11.09
N VAL A 345 -48.20 33.26 10.42
CA VAL A 345 -48.80 34.41 9.75
C VAL A 345 -49.13 35.54 10.73
N LYS A 346 -49.70 35.21 11.90
CA LYS A 346 -50.03 36.18 12.94
C LYS A 346 -48.77 36.86 13.50
N GLY A 347 -47.76 36.09 13.87
CA GLY A 347 -46.48 36.62 14.37
C GLY A 347 -45.79 37.52 13.35
N MET A 348 -45.85 37.17 12.05
CA MET A 348 -45.31 38.01 11.00
C MET A 348 -46.08 39.29 10.77
N ARG A 349 -47.43 39.27 10.82
CA ARG A 349 -48.22 40.51 10.72
C ARG A 349 -47.93 41.47 11.87
N GLU A 350 -47.77 40.95 13.07
CA GLU A 350 -47.42 41.74 14.25
C GLU A 350 -46.03 42.38 14.07
N CYS A 351 -45.03 41.60 13.63
CA CYS A 351 -43.70 42.13 13.37
C CYS A 351 -43.67 43.19 12.25
N LEU A 352 -44.39 42.97 11.16
CA LEU A 352 -44.52 43.95 10.07
C LEU A 352 -45.28 45.22 10.51
N ARG A 353 -46.23 45.08 11.43
CA ARG A 353 -46.95 46.22 12.02
C ARG A 353 -46.01 47.06 12.89
N GLU A 354 -45.15 46.44 13.71
CA GLU A 354 -44.12 47.15 14.47
C GLU A 354 -43.13 47.88 13.54
N MET A 355 -42.74 47.24 12.44
CA MET A 355 -41.88 47.84 11.41
C MET A 355 -42.54 49.06 10.75
N ARG A 356 -43.84 49.00 10.47
CA ARG A 356 -44.62 50.12 9.90
C ARG A 356 -44.68 51.33 10.83
N TYR A 357 -44.77 51.12 12.14
CA TYR A 357 -44.80 52.23 13.11
C TYR A 357 -43.41 52.82 13.40
N ASN A 358 -42.33 52.10 13.08
CA ASN A 358 -40.95 52.50 13.37
C ASN A 358 -40.07 52.48 12.11
N LEU A 359 -40.46 53.24 11.08
CA LEU A 359 -39.79 53.26 9.77
C LEU A 359 -38.31 53.68 9.86
N ASP A 360 -37.97 54.55 10.81
CA ASP A 360 -36.59 55.02 11.06
C ASP A 360 -35.64 53.88 11.48
N ASN A 361 -36.18 52.83 12.11
CA ASN A 361 -35.45 51.62 12.53
C ASN A 361 -35.77 50.40 11.66
N SER A 362 -36.27 50.62 10.43
CA SER A 362 -36.74 49.57 9.53
C SER A 362 -35.73 48.44 9.29
N THR A 363 -34.42 48.74 9.23
CA THR A 363 -33.38 47.71 9.04
C THR A 363 -33.26 46.76 10.24
N HIS A 364 -33.39 47.28 11.47
CA HIS A 364 -33.40 46.45 12.69
C HIS A 364 -34.64 45.56 12.74
N TYR A 365 -35.82 46.13 12.46
CA TYR A 365 -37.06 45.37 12.42
C TYR A 365 -37.08 44.33 11.29
N ARG A 366 -36.51 44.63 10.12
CA ARG A 366 -36.36 43.67 9.02
C ARG A 366 -35.62 42.41 9.48
N LEU A 367 -34.49 42.56 10.18
CA LEU A 367 -33.72 41.43 10.73
C LEU A 367 -34.49 40.67 11.81
N LYS A 368 -35.17 41.38 12.73
CA LYS A 368 -36.04 40.78 13.76
C LYS A 368 -37.16 39.95 13.14
N CYS A 369 -37.84 40.48 12.12
CA CYS A 369 -38.92 39.80 11.42
C CYS A 369 -38.41 38.61 10.59
N ALA A 370 -37.24 38.73 9.95
CA ALA A 370 -36.63 37.61 9.25
C ALA A 370 -36.30 36.45 10.20
N LYS A 371 -35.77 36.74 11.39
CA LYS A 371 -35.52 35.73 12.43
C LYS A 371 -36.81 35.09 12.94
N THR A 372 -37.84 35.90 13.20
CA THR A 372 -39.17 35.42 13.63
C THR A 372 -39.79 34.50 12.57
N PHE A 373 -39.69 34.87 11.29
CA PHE A 373 -40.15 34.03 10.18
C PHE A 373 -39.40 32.69 10.15
N GLN A 374 -38.07 32.73 10.29
CA GLN A 374 -37.22 31.55 10.25
C GLN A 374 -37.55 30.55 11.37
N GLU A 375 -37.78 31.03 12.60
CA GLU A 375 -38.14 30.17 13.74
C GLU A 375 -39.42 29.38 13.49
N HIS A 376 -40.44 30.02 12.89
CA HIS A 376 -41.69 29.35 12.55
C HIS A 376 -41.59 28.45 11.30
N TYR A 377 -40.81 28.86 10.30
CA TYR A 377 -40.61 28.11 9.06
C TYR A 377 -39.79 26.84 9.25
N ASN A 378 -38.82 26.83 10.18
CA ASN A 378 -37.91 25.69 10.39
C ASN A 378 -38.66 24.38 10.65
N GLY A 379 -39.77 24.39 11.41
CA GLY A 379 -40.58 23.20 11.61
C GLY A 379 -41.15 22.66 10.29
N LEU A 380 -41.69 23.51 9.42
CA LEU A 380 -42.20 23.09 8.11
C LEU A 380 -41.06 22.58 7.21
N ARG A 381 -39.91 23.26 7.23
CA ARG A 381 -38.70 22.84 6.51
C ARG A 381 -38.25 21.44 6.95
N ASP A 382 -38.29 21.12 8.23
CA ASP A 382 -37.89 19.82 8.76
C ASP A 382 -38.71 18.67 8.16
N ALA A 383 -40.02 18.86 7.96
CA ALA A 383 -40.85 17.86 7.28
C ALA A 383 -40.43 17.62 5.81
N ARG A 384 -40.02 18.67 5.10
CA ARG A 384 -39.44 18.56 3.75
C ARG A 384 -38.09 17.84 3.79
N THR A 385 -37.25 18.17 4.77
CA THR A 385 -35.95 17.50 4.98
C THR A 385 -36.13 15.99 5.15
N VAL A 386 -37.12 15.55 5.94
CA VAL A 386 -37.45 14.12 6.08
C VAL A 386 -37.87 13.51 4.73
N SER A 387 -38.77 14.17 3.99
CA SER A 387 -39.24 13.67 2.69
C SER A 387 -38.15 13.52 1.64
N THR A 388 -37.13 14.39 1.67
CA THR A 388 -36.05 14.42 0.68
C THR A 388 -34.90 13.48 1.05
N LEU A 389 -34.48 13.51 2.33
CA LEU A 389 -33.35 12.71 2.82
C LEU A 389 -33.71 11.23 3.00
N LEU A 390 -34.96 10.89 3.33
CA LEU A 390 -35.42 9.49 3.36
C LEU A 390 -36.08 9.10 2.05
N SER A 391 -35.42 9.33 0.91
CA SER A 391 -35.89 8.84 -0.38
C SER A 391 -35.35 7.44 -0.68
N SER A 392 -36.02 6.71 -1.58
CA SER A 392 -35.54 5.39 -2.04
C SER A 392 -34.16 5.46 -2.71
N SER A 393 -33.73 6.65 -3.14
CA SER A 393 -32.45 6.90 -3.78
C SER A 393 -31.33 7.37 -2.82
N VAL A 394 -31.58 7.42 -1.50
CA VAL A 394 -30.62 8.01 -0.55
C VAL A 394 -29.23 7.36 -0.57
N PHE A 395 -29.15 6.08 -0.94
CA PHE A 395 -27.93 5.26 -0.92
C PHE A 395 -27.40 4.92 -2.33
N THR A 396 -27.86 5.56 -3.41
CA THR A 396 -27.46 5.21 -4.80
C THR A 396 -25.96 5.33 -5.08
N ALA A 397 -25.32 6.39 -4.56
CA ALA A 397 -23.88 6.58 -4.71
C ALA A 397 -23.08 5.48 -3.98
N TYR A 398 -23.54 5.10 -2.78
CA TYR A 398 -22.97 4.00 -2.00
C TYR A 398 -23.19 2.65 -2.70
N ASP A 399 -24.40 2.40 -3.20
CA ASP A 399 -24.79 1.19 -3.92
C ASP A 399 -23.87 0.90 -5.12
N ALA A 400 -23.70 1.89 -6.01
CA ALA A 400 -22.92 1.73 -7.23
C ALA A 400 -21.44 1.38 -6.96
N SER A 401 -20.82 2.05 -5.98
CA SER A 401 -19.42 1.78 -5.59
C SER A 401 -19.26 0.40 -4.96
N ILE A 402 -20.14 0.06 -4.01
CA ILE A 402 -19.99 -1.11 -3.16
C ILE A 402 -20.36 -2.40 -3.89
N LYS A 403 -21.37 -2.38 -4.77
CA LYS A 403 -21.68 -3.55 -5.62
C LYS A 403 -20.48 -4.00 -6.44
N LYS A 404 -19.81 -3.04 -7.08
CA LYS A 404 -18.62 -3.32 -7.91
C LYS A 404 -17.49 -3.91 -7.07
N LEU A 405 -17.26 -3.35 -5.88
CA LEU A 405 -16.25 -3.85 -4.94
C LEU A 405 -16.56 -5.28 -4.46
N ILE A 406 -17.79 -5.54 -4.03
CA ILE A 406 -18.23 -6.86 -3.55
C ILE A 406 -18.11 -7.90 -4.67
N GLN A 407 -18.54 -7.56 -5.89
CA GLN A 407 -18.44 -8.46 -7.04
C GLN A 407 -16.97 -8.82 -7.34
N THR A 408 -16.08 -7.83 -7.30
CA THR A 408 -14.64 -8.05 -7.55
C THR A 408 -14.02 -8.93 -6.46
N LEU A 409 -14.27 -8.64 -5.18
CA LEU A 409 -13.76 -9.43 -4.05
C LEU A 409 -14.30 -10.87 -4.06
N ARG A 410 -15.58 -11.05 -4.40
CA ARG A 410 -16.20 -12.37 -4.55
C ARG A 410 -15.55 -13.16 -5.68
N ARG A 411 -15.37 -12.55 -6.85
CA ARG A 411 -14.71 -13.17 -8.01
C ARG A 411 -13.32 -13.67 -7.62
N VAL A 412 -12.50 -12.81 -7.02
CA VAL A 412 -11.14 -13.15 -6.59
C VAL A 412 -11.11 -14.29 -5.56
N LYS A 413 -12.02 -14.30 -4.57
CA LYS A 413 -12.02 -15.32 -3.51
C LYS A 413 -12.60 -16.66 -3.94
N TYR A 414 -13.65 -16.67 -4.76
CA TYR A 414 -14.45 -17.89 -4.99
C TYR A 414 -14.40 -18.42 -6.42
N GLU A 415 -14.14 -17.57 -7.42
CA GLU A 415 -14.20 -17.94 -8.85
C GLU A 415 -12.80 -18.11 -9.43
N THR A 416 -11.99 -17.04 -9.43
CA THR A 416 -10.70 -17.03 -10.15
C THR A 416 -9.56 -17.58 -9.29
N LYS A 417 -9.60 -17.33 -7.98
CA LYS A 417 -8.65 -17.82 -6.97
C LYS A 417 -7.17 -17.71 -7.41
N PRO A 418 -6.64 -16.49 -7.62
CA PRO A 418 -5.24 -16.31 -7.98
C PRO A 418 -4.30 -16.96 -6.95
N LYS A 419 -3.22 -17.58 -7.42
CA LYS A 419 -2.32 -18.41 -6.58
C LYS A 419 -1.65 -17.65 -5.44
N ILE A 420 -1.40 -16.36 -5.60
CA ILE A 420 -0.88 -15.48 -4.53
C ILE A 420 -1.76 -15.48 -3.27
N PHE A 421 -3.07 -15.74 -3.39
CA PHE A 421 -3.99 -15.86 -2.25
C PHE A 421 -4.05 -17.28 -1.65
N GLU A 422 -3.42 -18.26 -2.29
CA GLU A 422 -3.40 -19.66 -1.86
C GLU A 422 -2.04 -20.10 -1.31
N TRP A 423 -0.94 -19.48 -1.74
CA TRP A 423 0.41 -19.88 -1.35
C TRP A 423 0.67 -19.75 0.15
N ARG A 424 1.09 -20.86 0.74
CA ARG A 424 1.40 -20.99 2.16
C ARG A 424 2.64 -21.85 2.33
N ASN A 425 3.29 -21.74 3.48
CA ASN A 425 4.40 -22.59 3.90
C ASN A 425 5.56 -22.65 2.89
N PHE A 426 5.78 -21.58 2.11
CA PHE A 426 6.85 -21.51 1.10
C PHE A 426 6.72 -22.56 -0.03
N ASP A 427 5.52 -23.11 -0.23
CA ASP A 427 5.21 -24.04 -1.33
C ASP A 427 4.93 -23.24 -2.63
N ILE A 428 5.99 -22.67 -3.19
CA ILE A 428 5.93 -21.78 -4.35
C ILE A 428 6.85 -22.32 -5.44
N ASN A 429 6.23 -22.81 -6.52
CA ASN A 429 6.96 -23.15 -7.74
C ASN A 429 7.30 -21.88 -8.52
N LEU A 430 8.59 -21.59 -8.70
CA LEU A 430 9.07 -20.35 -9.33
C LEU A 430 8.71 -20.24 -10.81
N ARG A 431 8.71 -21.36 -11.56
CA ARG A 431 8.30 -21.38 -12.98
C ARG A 431 6.81 -21.10 -13.12
N GLN A 432 5.99 -21.67 -12.24
CA GLN A 432 4.56 -21.39 -12.19
C GLN A 432 4.31 -19.92 -11.80
N PHE A 433 5.03 -19.40 -10.80
CA PHE A 433 4.94 -18.00 -10.38
C PHE A 433 5.25 -17.06 -11.56
N GLU A 434 6.34 -17.29 -12.28
CA GLU A 434 6.72 -16.48 -13.44
C GLU A 434 5.62 -16.50 -14.52
N ALA A 435 5.13 -17.68 -14.89
CA ALA A 435 4.11 -17.83 -15.93
C ALA A 435 2.77 -17.14 -15.57
N LEU A 436 2.38 -17.17 -14.29
CA LEU A 436 1.13 -16.58 -13.81
C LEU A 436 1.20 -15.05 -13.65
N TYR A 437 2.39 -14.50 -13.32
CA TYR A 437 2.54 -13.10 -12.94
C TYR A 437 3.35 -12.23 -13.91
N ARG A 438 3.89 -12.80 -15.00
CA ARG A 438 4.46 -12.02 -16.12
C ARG A 438 3.45 -11.04 -16.71
N GLU A 439 3.94 -10.11 -17.53
CA GLU A 439 3.06 -9.23 -18.32
C GLU A 439 2.10 -10.07 -19.17
N GLY A 440 0.80 -9.79 -19.06
CA GLY A 440 -0.26 -10.60 -19.70
C GLY A 440 -0.62 -11.91 -18.97
N GLY A 441 -0.01 -12.20 -17.83
CA GLY A 441 -0.33 -13.39 -17.01
C GLY A 441 -1.75 -13.34 -16.43
N LYS A 442 -2.44 -14.49 -16.41
CA LYS A 442 -3.84 -14.61 -15.96
C LYS A 442 -4.03 -14.04 -14.54
N ASP A 443 -3.18 -14.42 -13.60
CA ASP A 443 -3.31 -13.99 -12.20
C ASP A 443 -2.86 -12.54 -12.01
N ASN A 444 -1.94 -12.05 -12.84
CA ASN A 444 -1.58 -10.63 -12.86
C ASN A 444 -2.78 -9.74 -13.20
N HIS A 445 -3.60 -10.15 -14.19
CA HIS A 445 -4.82 -9.41 -14.56
C HIS A 445 -5.85 -9.35 -13.43
N GLU A 446 -6.07 -10.44 -12.70
CA GLU A 446 -6.99 -10.45 -11.56
C GLU A 446 -6.53 -9.53 -10.43
N ILE A 447 -5.22 -9.47 -10.16
CA ILE A 447 -4.65 -8.57 -9.16
C ILE A 447 -4.76 -7.10 -9.62
N LEU A 448 -4.49 -6.82 -10.89
CA LEU A 448 -4.67 -5.48 -11.46
C LEU A 448 -6.12 -5.02 -11.35
N ASP A 449 -7.09 -5.88 -11.64
CA ASP A 449 -8.52 -5.56 -11.51
C ASP A 449 -8.92 -5.28 -10.06
N LEU A 450 -8.40 -6.05 -9.11
CA LEU A 450 -8.60 -5.79 -7.69
C LEU A 450 -7.98 -4.44 -7.28
N LEU A 451 -6.78 -4.14 -7.77
CA LEU A 451 -6.09 -2.87 -7.51
C LEU A 451 -6.77 -1.67 -8.19
N LYS A 452 -7.53 -1.85 -9.27
CA LYS A 452 -8.40 -0.78 -9.81
C LYS A 452 -9.47 -0.34 -8.80
N MET A 453 -9.89 -1.23 -7.89
CA MET A 453 -10.82 -0.89 -6.80
C MET A 453 -10.15 -0.14 -5.65
N ARG A 454 -8.83 0.08 -5.70
CA ARG A 454 -8.10 0.85 -4.68
C ARG A 454 -8.66 2.25 -4.49
N LYS A 455 -9.00 2.96 -5.58
CA LYS A 455 -9.60 4.31 -5.48
C LYS A 455 -10.89 4.26 -4.66
N ILE A 456 -11.74 3.28 -4.95
CA ILE A 456 -13.00 3.07 -4.24
C ILE A 456 -12.74 2.89 -2.73
N LEU A 457 -11.79 2.03 -2.36
CA LEU A 457 -11.44 1.73 -0.97
C LEU A 457 -10.73 2.88 -0.24
N GLN A 458 -9.95 3.70 -0.94
CA GLN A 458 -9.11 4.74 -0.32
C GLN A 458 -9.77 6.12 -0.27
N SER A 459 -10.57 6.48 -1.28
CA SER A 459 -11.13 7.83 -1.44
C SER A 459 -12.65 7.89 -1.50
N ASP A 460 -13.33 6.87 -2.05
CA ASP A 460 -14.75 7.05 -2.41
C ASP A 460 -15.69 6.50 -1.35
N VAL A 461 -15.43 5.30 -0.81
CA VAL A 461 -16.33 4.61 0.13
C VAL A 461 -16.46 5.33 1.47
N ILE A 462 -15.36 5.86 2.02
CA ILE A 462 -15.34 6.52 3.32
C ILE A 462 -16.26 7.76 3.32
N PRO A 463 -16.10 8.75 2.42
CA PRO A 463 -17.01 9.88 2.32
C PRO A 463 -18.45 9.48 2.02
N GLN A 464 -18.67 8.41 1.24
CA GLN A 464 -20.01 7.90 0.94
C GLN A 464 -20.71 7.35 2.19
N ILE A 465 -19.99 6.59 3.04
CA ILE A 465 -20.51 6.08 4.31
C ILE A 465 -20.83 7.25 5.26
N GLU A 466 -19.91 8.21 5.39
CA GLU A 466 -20.10 9.40 6.23
C GLU A 466 -21.31 10.22 5.77
N GLN A 467 -21.42 10.50 4.47
CA GLN A 467 -22.53 11.25 3.91
C GLN A 467 -23.86 10.53 4.10
N LEU A 468 -23.91 9.20 3.88
CA LEU A 468 -25.12 8.41 4.08
C LEU A 468 -25.54 8.42 5.55
N SER A 469 -24.59 8.19 6.46
CA SER A 469 -24.82 8.22 7.91
C SER A 469 -25.34 9.59 8.36
N LEU A 470 -24.72 10.67 7.90
CA LEU A 470 -25.12 12.05 8.21
C LEU A 470 -26.49 12.40 7.64
N ARG A 471 -26.83 11.95 6.43
CA ARG A 471 -28.15 12.16 5.83
C ARG A 471 -29.25 11.45 6.62
N LEU A 472 -29.03 10.18 6.97
CA LEU A 472 -29.98 9.42 7.78
C LEU A 472 -30.16 10.06 9.16
N ASN A 473 -29.07 10.43 9.82
CA ASN A 473 -29.13 11.07 11.14
C ASN A 473 -29.84 12.43 11.09
N SER A 474 -29.52 13.26 10.09
CA SER A 474 -30.19 14.55 9.87
C SER A 474 -31.69 14.39 9.65
N ALA A 475 -32.11 13.34 8.95
CA ALA A 475 -33.53 13.05 8.76
C ALA A 475 -34.23 12.63 10.06
N LEU A 476 -33.57 11.83 10.92
CA LEU A 476 -34.13 11.46 12.21
C LEU A 476 -34.28 12.68 13.14
N THR A 477 -33.27 13.56 13.17
CA THR A 477 -33.32 14.80 13.94
C THR A 477 -34.42 15.73 13.44
N ALA A 478 -34.51 15.95 12.12
CA ALA A 478 -35.57 16.77 11.53
C ALA A 478 -36.97 16.21 11.83
N ARG A 479 -37.14 14.88 11.78
CA ARG A 479 -38.40 14.23 12.16
C ARG A 479 -38.78 14.56 13.61
N ASN A 480 -37.85 14.43 14.55
CA ASN A 480 -38.12 14.70 15.97
C ASN A 480 -38.46 16.18 16.20
N ASN A 481 -37.65 17.09 15.64
CA ASN A 481 -37.92 18.53 15.71
C ASN A 481 -39.31 18.89 15.17
N PHE A 482 -39.74 18.26 14.08
CA PHE A 482 -41.07 18.47 13.52
C PHE A 482 -42.17 18.08 14.50
N PHE A 483 -42.09 16.88 15.09
CA PHE A 483 -43.07 16.40 16.06
C PHE A 483 -43.09 17.27 17.32
N ASP A 484 -41.92 17.64 17.85
CA ASP A 484 -41.81 18.55 19.00
C ASP A 484 -42.43 19.91 18.70
N SER A 485 -42.25 20.42 17.48
CA SER A 485 -42.77 21.73 17.08
C SER A 485 -44.27 21.77 16.76
N THR A 486 -44.88 20.61 16.50
CA THR A 486 -46.29 20.48 16.09
C THR A 486 -47.16 19.81 17.14
N GLU A 487 -46.57 19.33 18.24
CA GLU A 487 -47.22 18.58 19.32
C GLU A 487 -47.95 17.32 18.83
N LEU A 488 -47.60 16.85 17.62
CA LEU A 488 -48.10 15.60 17.08
C LEU A 488 -47.35 14.43 17.70
N GLN A 489 -48.06 13.33 17.95
CA GLN A 489 -47.43 12.11 18.42
C GLN A 489 -46.86 11.31 17.24
N PRO A 490 -45.61 10.84 17.32
CA PRO A 490 -45.03 9.99 16.30
C PRO A 490 -45.79 8.66 16.21
N VAL A 491 -45.88 8.09 15.01
CA VAL A 491 -46.45 6.74 14.85
C VAL A 491 -45.42 5.72 15.37
N GLU A 492 -45.82 4.90 16.32
CA GLU A 492 -44.98 3.78 16.77
C GLU A 492 -44.81 2.77 15.63
N ASN A 493 -43.61 2.74 15.05
CA ASN A 493 -43.21 1.73 14.10
C ASN A 493 -41.77 1.28 14.36
N GLY A 494 -41.46 0.02 14.01
CA GLY A 494 -40.10 -0.50 14.08
C GLY A 494 -39.15 0.10 13.03
N SER A 495 -39.62 1.05 12.19
CA SER A 495 -38.79 1.63 11.13
C SER A 495 -37.71 2.53 11.70
N MET A 496 -38.02 3.27 12.77
CA MET A 496 -37.07 4.18 13.41
C MET A 496 -35.88 3.44 14.04
N SER A 497 -36.15 2.35 14.77
CA SER A 497 -35.09 1.53 15.36
C SER A 497 -34.22 0.88 14.29
N ARG A 498 -34.80 0.47 13.15
CA ARG A 498 -34.06 -0.06 12.00
C ARG A 498 -33.17 0.98 11.32
N ILE A 499 -33.66 2.21 11.11
CA ILE A 499 -32.82 3.29 10.55
C ILE A 499 -31.68 3.63 11.52
N GLN A 500 -31.93 3.69 12.83
CA GLN A 500 -30.88 3.89 13.83
C GLN A 500 -29.87 2.75 13.84
N HIS A 501 -30.31 1.50 13.72
CA HIS A 501 -29.43 0.35 13.61
C HIS A 501 -28.56 0.43 12.34
N CYS A 502 -29.13 0.81 11.20
CA CYS A 502 -28.38 1.07 9.96
C CYS A 502 -27.29 2.14 10.17
N ILE A 503 -27.58 3.24 10.85
CA ILE A 503 -26.59 4.29 11.17
C ILE A 503 -25.44 3.73 12.00
N ARG A 504 -25.73 2.95 13.05
CA ARG A 504 -24.70 2.32 13.90
C ARG A 504 -23.84 1.33 13.09
N CYS A 505 -24.46 0.52 12.24
CA CYS A 505 -23.75 -0.38 11.35
C CYS A 505 -22.81 0.40 10.41
N LEU A 506 -23.28 1.49 9.80
CA LEU A 506 -22.45 2.34 8.93
C LEU A 506 -21.26 2.95 9.68
N GLN A 507 -21.43 3.36 10.94
CA GLN A 507 -20.32 3.85 11.77
C GLN A 507 -19.29 2.74 12.08
N ALA A 508 -19.74 1.52 12.36
CA ALA A 508 -18.84 0.38 12.54
C ALA A 508 -18.10 0.04 11.23
N LEU A 509 -18.81 0.07 10.10
CA LEU A 509 -18.23 -0.15 8.77
C LEU A 509 -17.20 0.92 8.41
N LEU A 510 -17.44 2.18 8.77
CA LEU A 510 -16.51 3.29 8.59
C LEU A 510 -15.17 3.00 9.28
N SER A 511 -15.22 2.65 10.57
CA SER A 511 -14.01 2.33 11.34
C SER A 511 -13.24 1.13 10.75
N SER A 512 -13.96 0.10 10.31
CA SER A 512 -13.38 -1.09 9.69
C SER A 512 -12.75 -0.77 8.33
N THR A 513 -13.39 0.10 7.54
CA THR A 513 -12.88 0.53 6.22
C THR A 513 -11.62 1.39 6.37
N GLU A 514 -11.55 2.26 7.38
CA GLU A 514 -10.35 3.04 7.70
C GLU A 514 -9.16 2.14 8.08
N THR A 515 -9.39 1.02 8.77
CA THR A 515 -8.31 0.05 9.01
C THR A 515 -7.88 -0.65 7.73
N LEU A 516 -8.82 -1.03 6.86
CA LEU A 516 -8.55 -1.71 5.60
C LEU A 516 -7.73 -0.82 4.63
N LYS A 517 -8.01 0.49 4.62
CA LYS A 517 -7.28 1.50 3.84
C LYS A 517 -5.77 1.52 4.15
N LYS A 518 -5.37 1.17 5.37
CA LYS A 518 -3.97 1.12 5.82
C LYS A 518 -3.21 -0.14 5.39
N SER A 519 -3.88 -1.09 4.74
CA SER A 519 -3.26 -2.34 4.30
C SER A 519 -2.08 -2.11 3.35
N ASN A 520 -0.99 -2.87 3.55
CA ASN A 520 0.21 -2.83 2.71
C ASN A 520 -0.07 -3.24 1.25
N PHE A 521 -1.06 -4.12 1.04
CA PHE A 521 -1.47 -4.57 -0.30
C PHE A 521 -2.01 -3.42 -1.17
N LEU A 522 -2.70 -2.44 -0.56
CA LEU A 522 -3.27 -1.30 -1.28
C LEU A 522 -2.23 -0.20 -1.58
N ARG A 523 -0.96 -0.38 -1.22
CA ARG A 523 0.09 0.61 -1.54
C ARG A 523 0.53 0.47 -3.00
N ALA A 524 0.90 1.58 -3.62
CA ALA A 524 1.30 1.60 -5.04
C ALA A 524 2.50 0.68 -5.33
N GLU A 525 3.39 0.55 -4.35
CA GLU A 525 4.59 -0.28 -4.45
C GLU A 525 4.32 -1.78 -4.43
N TRP A 526 3.13 -2.26 -4.04
CA TRP A 526 2.92 -3.70 -3.93
C TRP A 526 3.08 -4.40 -5.30
N LEU A 527 2.50 -3.79 -6.35
CA LEU A 527 2.61 -4.32 -7.71
C LEU A 527 4.04 -4.22 -8.26
N SER A 528 4.77 -3.13 -7.99
CA SER A 528 6.17 -3.00 -8.42
C SER A 528 7.07 -4.01 -7.69
N ARG A 529 6.81 -4.29 -6.41
CA ARG A 529 7.49 -5.36 -5.66
C ARG A 529 7.20 -6.73 -6.26
N LEU A 530 5.96 -7.01 -6.65
CA LEU A 530 5.58 -8.25 -7.33
C LEU A 530 6.33 -8.39 -8.67
N GLN A 531 6.27 -7.36 -9.52
CA GLN A 531 6.96 -7.37 -10.82
C GLN A 531 8.48 -7.53 -10.66
N ARG A 532 9.09 -6.89 -9.65
CA ARG A 532 10.50 -7.13 -9.30
C ARG A 532 10.78 -8.60 -8.97
N GLN A 533 9.90 -9.26 -8.21
CA GLN A 533 10.07 -10.70 -7.92
C GLN A 533 9.91 -11.54 -9.20
N VAL A 534 9.03 -11.16 -10.13
CA VAL A 534 8.89 -11.82 -11.44
C VAL A 534 10.19 -11.68 -12.26
N THR A 535 10.78 -10.48 -12.32
CA THR A 535 12.06 -10.27 -13.00
C THR A 535 13.19 -11.09 -12.38
N ILE A 536 13.25 -11.16 -11.05
CA ILE A 536 14.23 -12.01 -10.36
C ILE A 536 13.93 -13.49 -10.63
N ALA A 537 12.67 -13.93 -10.69
CA ALA A 537 12.34 -15.32 -11.01
C ALA A 537 12.80 -15.72 -12.42
N LYS A 538 12.73 -14.80 -13.40
CA LYS A 538 13.24 -15.03 -14.77
C LYS A 538 14.74 -15.33 -14.79
N SER A 539 15.52 -14.80 -13.85
CA SER A 539 16.96 -15.09 -13.75
C SER A 539 17.28 -16.53 -13.30
N TYR A 540 16.28 -17.30 -12.88
CA TYR A 540 16.40 -18.73 -12.56
C TYR A 540 15.95 -19.61 -13.75
N SER A 541 15.73 -19.02 -14.92
CA SER A 541 15.30 -19.69 -16.15
C SER A 541 16.24 -19.33 -17.31
N PRO A 542 16.39 -20.18 -18.35
CA PRO A 542 17.17 -19.89 -19.55
C PRO A 542 16.47 -18.82 -20.40
N SER A 543 16.55 -17.56 -19.97
CA SER A 543 16.08 -16.40 -20.73
C SER A 543 17.25 -15.43 -20.97
N PRO A 544 17.14 -14.47 -21.91
CA PRO A 544 18.17 -13.45 -22.12
C PRO A 544 18.52 -12.64 -20.87
N GLN A 545 17.60 -12.58 -19.88
CA GLN A 545 17.86 -11.92 -18.59
C GLN A 545 18.82 -12.71 -17.69
N TYR A 546 19.01 -14.02 -17.94
CA TYR A 546 20.04 -14.81 -17.28
C TYR A 546 21.44 -14.28 -17.62
N ASP A 547 21.67 -13.92 -18.89
CA ASP A 547 22.97 -13.42 -19.36
C ASP A 547 23.27 -12.04 -18.78
N GLU A 548 22.27 -11.16 -18.69
CA GLU A 548 22.40 -9.82 -18.09
C GLU A 548 22.78 -9.87 -16.60
N ILE A 549 22.29 -10.86 -15.86
CA ILE A 549 22.50 -10.98 -14.40
C ILE A 549 23.73 -11.83 -14.05
N ASN A 550 24.14 -12.78 -14.90
CA ASN A 550 25.22 -13.72 -14.56
C ASN A 550 26.55 -13.46 -15.29
N LEU A 551 26.61 -12.47 -16.19
CA LEU A 551 27.86 -12.09 -16.84
C LEU A 551 28.61 -11.04 -16.01
N LEU A 552 29.74 -11.47 -15.47
CA LEU A 552 30.80 -10.60 -14.96
C LEU A 552 31.95 -10.64 -15.96
N PHE A 553 32.20 -9.55 -16.69
CA PHE A 553 33.34 -9.46 -17.62
C PHE A 553 34.35 -8.42 -17.11
N VAL A 554 35.56 -8.88 -16.77
CA VAL A 554 36.66 -8.05 -16.27
C VAL A 554 37.64 -7.80 -17.42
N LYS A 555 37.79 -6.55 -17.87
CA LYS A 555 38.88 -6.15 -18.78
C LYS A 555 40.00 -5.51 -17.96
N ILE A 556 41.11 -6.21 -17.78
CA ILE A 556 42.35 -5.64 -17.20
C ILE A 556 43.14 -4.97 -18.32
N TYR A 557 43.15 -3.63 -18.34
CA TYR A 557 43.98 -2.86 -19.27
C TYR A 557 45.28 -2.45 -18.59
N PHE A 558 46.40 -3.05 -19.00
CA PHE A 558 47.74 -2.54 -18.71
C PHE A 558 48.05 -1.39 -19.68
N ALA A 559 47.68 -0.17 -19.31
CA ALA A 559 48.02 1.02 -20.09
C ALA A 559 49.16 1.80 -19.41
N HIS A 560 50.32 1.77 -20.06
CA HIS A 560 51.47 2.66 -19.88
C HIS A 560 52.29 2.57 -18.58
N PHE A 561 53.25 1.64 -18.57
CA PHE A 561 54.60 1.99 -18.09
C PHE A 561 55.59 1.87 -19.25
N LYS A 562 56.21 3.02 -19.58
CA LYS A 562 57.42 3.07 -20.41
C LYS A 562 58.50 2.24 -19.74
N GLN A 563 59.06 1.32 -20.52
CA GLN A 563 60.42 0.77 -20.50
C GLN A 563 60.98 0.24 -19.16
N GLU A 564 61.31 -1.06 -19.23
CA GLU A 564 62.28 -1.82 -18.43
C GLU A 564 61.77 -2.61 -17.20
N VAL A 565 61.63 -3.91 -17.46
CA VAL A 565 61.73 -5.07 -16.55
C VAL A 565 60.57 -5.33 -15.58
N ILE A 566 59.60 -6.11 -16.04
CA ILE A 566 58.95 -7.14 -15.20
C ILE A 566 58.94 -8.45 -16.00
N VAL A 567 60.01 -9.22 -15.83
CA VAL A 567 60.05 -10.64 -16.19
C VAL A 567 59.52 -11.40 -14.97
N GLN A 568 58.23 -11.78 -14.96
CA GLN A 568 57.70 -12.97 -14.27
C GLN A 568 56.17 -13.10 -14.40
N GLU A 569 55.75 -14.12 -15.14
CA GLU A 569 54.37 -14.56 -15.44
C GLU A 569 53.65 -15.23 -14.25
N ARG A 570 53.48 -14.56 -13.10
CA ARG A 570 52.73 -15.15 -11.96
C ARG A 570 51.55 -14.34 -11.42
N SER A 571 51.30 -13.15 -11.96
CA SER A 571 50.25 -12.24 -11.49
C SER A 571 48.88 -12.42 -12.17
N TYR A 572 48.75 -13.33 -13.14
CA TYR A 572 47.48 -13.59 -13.84
C TYR A 572 46.48 -14.43 -13.01
N ASN A 573 46.96 -15.31 -12.13
CA ASN A 573 46.10 -16.26 -11.40
C ASN A 573 45.44 -15.70 -10.14
N LEU A 574 45.90 -14.58 -9.59
CA LEU A 574 45.34 -14.04 -8.36
C LEU A 574 43.99 -13.33 -8.59
N PHE A 575 43.73 -12.84 -9.81
CA PHE A 575 42.55 -12.01 -10.10
C PHE A 575 41.31 -12.80 -10.59
N LEU A 576 41.49 -14.00 -11.15
CA LEU A 576 40.38 -14.89 -11.52
C LEU A 576 39.67 -15.53 -10.31
N LEU A 577 40.25 -15.41 -9.10
CA LEU A 577 39.68 -15.94 -7.86
C LEU A 577 38.56 -15.08 -7.26
N LEU A 578 38.42 -13.80 -7.66
CA LEU A 578 37.29 -12.97 -7.22
C LEU A 578 35.96 -13.36 -7.88
N GLY A 579 35.99 -14.12 -8.99
CA GLY A 579 34.80 -14.67 -9.64
C GLY A 579 34.35 -16.05 -9.14
N LYS A 580 35.20 -16.79 -8.41
CA LYS A 580 34.87 -18.15 -7.89
C LYS A 580 34.43 -18.16 -6.42
N CYS A 581 34.47 -17.03 -5.73
CA CYS A 581 34.01 -16.88 -4.34
C CYS A 581 32.60 -16.28 -4.22
N PHE A 582 31.71 -16.60 -5.18
CA PHE A 582 30.27 -16.40 -5.02
C PHE A 582 29.66 -17.68 -4.43
N PRO A 583 29.08 -17.64 -3.21
CA PRO A 583 28.02 -18.57 -2.84
C PRO A 583 26.71 -18.26 -3.57
#